data_AF-A0A0K2RJX7-F1
#
_entry.id   AF-A0A0K2RJX7-F1
#
_cell.length_a   1.000
_cell.length_b   1.000
_cell.length_c   1.000
_cell.angle_alpha   90.00
_cell.angle_beta   90.00
_cell.angle_gamma   90.00
#
_symmetry.space_group_name_H-M   'P 1'
#
loop_
_entity.id
_entity.type
_entity.pdbx_description
1 polymer ?
#
loop_
_entity_poly.entity_id
_entity_poly.type
_entity_poly.pdbx_seq_one_letter_code
_entity_poly.pdbx_strand_id
1 'polypeptide(L)'
;MVLAGVAGFLLPDAFKPLAPSVPFLLGIIMFCMGLTLTPPDFASVAKRPWAVVLGIVAHYVIMPGAGWLIAVALNLEPQLAVGLILVGCAPSARPPT
;
A
#
# COMPACT_ATOMS: atom_id res chain seq x y z
N MET A 1 -2.80 10.58 10.16
CA MET A 1 -2.31 11.11 8.86
C MET A 1 -2.67 12.58 8.64
N VAL A 2 -3.89 13.04 8.94
CA VAL A 2 -4.29 14.44 8.69
C VAL A 2 -3.38 15.46 9.39
N LEU A 3 -3.12 15.33 10.70
CA LEU A 3 -2.21 16.23 11.43
C LEU A 3 -0.77 16.20 10.89
N ALA A 4 -0.27 15.01 10.52
CA ALA A 4 1.07 14.84 9.94
C ALA A 4 1.16 15.46 8.54
N GLY A 5 0.10 15.37 7.73
CA GLY A 5 0.01 16.00 6.42
C GLY A 5 -0.02 17.53 6.50
N VAL A 6 -0.77 18.08 7.48
CA VAL A 6 -0.80 19.53 7.74
C VAL A 6 0.58 20.04 8.21
N ALA A 7 1.24 19.33 9.12
CA ALA A 7 2.58 19.67 9.59
C ALA A 7 3.65 19.60 8.48
N GLY A 8 3.57 18.60 7.59
CA GLY A 8 4.47 18.46 6.45
C GLY A 8 4.32 19.57 5.39
N PHE A 9 3.12 20.16 5.26
CA PHE A 9 2.88 21.28 4.37
C PHE A 9 3.43 22.62 4.92
N LEU A 10 3.42 22.78 6.25
CA LEU A 10 3.85 24.02 6.93
C LEU A 10 5.38 24.08 7.18
N LEU A 11 6.08 22.94 7.23
CA LEU A 11 7.53 22.85 7.48
C LEU A 11 8.26 21.99 6.43
N PRO A 12 8.26 22.40 5.13
CA PRO A 12 8.82 21.59 4.05
C PRO A 12 10.34 21.36 4.15
N ASP A 13 11.09 22.29 4.75
CA ASP A 13 12.54 22.21 4.89
C ASP A 13 13.01 21.20 5.95
N ALA A 14 12.19 20.93 6.97
CA ALA A 14 12.51 19.95 8.00
C ALA A 14 12.28 18.49 7.53
N PHE A 15 11.33 18.27 6.61
CA PHE A 15 10.95 16.93 6.15
C PHE A 15 11.67 16.46 4.87
N LYS A 16 12.13 17.38 4.02
CA LYS A 16 12.93 17.06 2.82
C LYS A 16 14.15 16.16 3.07
N PRO A 17 14.98 16.38 4.12
CA PRO A 17 16.15 15.54 4.37
C PRO A 17 15.81 14.13 4.91
N LEU A 18 14.56 13.88 5.34
CA LEU A 18 14.12 12.55 5.80
C LEU A 18 13.61 11.65 4.68
N ALA A 19 13.38 12.18 3.47
CA ALA A 19 12.98 11.41 2.30
C ALA A 19 13.83 10.15 2.02
N PRO A 20 15.18 10.18 2.11
CA PRO A 20 15.99 8.98 1.87
C PRO A 20 15.84 7.90 2.96
N SER A 21 15.35 8.23 4.16
CA SER A 21 15.16 7.28 5.26
C SER A 21 13.81 6.54 5.22
N VAL A 22 12.89 6.98 4.37
CA VAL A 22 11.56 6.35 4.17
C VAL A 22 11.65 4.84 3.86
N PRO A 23 12.47 4.37 2.89
CA PRO A 23 12.57 2.94 2.60
C PRO A 23 13.10 2.11 3.78
N PHE A 24 14.00 2.67 4.60
CA PHE A 24 14.51 1.99 5.79
C PHE A 24 13.41 1.83 6.85
N LEU A 25 12.64 2.89 7.10
CA LEU A 25 11.53 2.85 8.05
C LEU A 25 10.41 1.91 7.56
N LEU A 26 10.10 1.93 6.26
CA LEU A 26 9.16 0.99 5.66
C LEU A 26 9.65 -0.45 5.77
N GLY A 27 10.95 -0.69 5.58
CA GLY A 27 11.58 -2.00 5.77
C GLY A 27 11.39 -2.55 7.19
N ILE A 28 11.55 -1.71 8.21
CA ILE A 28 11.28 -2.08 9.61
C ILE A 28 9.81 -2.45 9.81
N ILE A 29 8.88 -1.66 9.26
CA ILE A 29 7.44 -1.92 9.39
C ILE A 29 7.07 -3.24 8.70
N MET A 30 7.56 -3.47 7.47
CA MET A 30 7.32 -4.72 6.74
C MET A 30 7.95 -5.93 7.45
N PHE A 31 9.11 -5.77 8.08
CA PHE A 31 9.74 -6.80 8.89
C PHE A 31 8.92 -7.14 10.14
N CYS A 32 8.45 -6.14 10.88
CA CYS A 32 7.56 -6.33 12.04
C CYS A 32 6.24 -7.01 11.65
N MET A 33 5.69 -6.69 10.48
CA MET A 33 4.50 -7.36 9.95
C MET A 33 4.79 -8.84 9.67
N GLY A 34 5.98 -9.18 9.16
CA GLY A 34 6.44 -10.55 8.97
C GLY A 34 6.67 -11.32 10.27
N LEU A 35 7.22 -10.67 11.31
CA LEU A 35 7.41 -11.29 12.63
C LEU A 35 6.10 -11.59 13.37
N THR A 36 5.02 -10.87 13.03
CA THR A 36 3.69 -11.08 13.60
C THR A 36 2.95 -12.24 12.93
N LEU A 37 3.45 -12.76 11.80
CA LEU A 37 2.89 -13.95 11.18
C LEU A 37 3.22 -15.19 12.02
N THR A 38 2.19 -15.81 12.56
CA THR A 38 2.34 -17.01 13.38
C THR A 38 2.36 -18.23 12.44
N PRO A 39 3.16 -19.29 12.68
CA PRO A 39 3.15 -20.51 11.86
C PRO A 39 1.76 -21.08 11.47
N PRO A 40 0.71 -21.03 12.31
CA PRO A 40 -0.67 -21.35 11.94
C PRO A 40 -1.28 -20.49 10.82
N ASP A 41 -0.86 -19.24 10.64
CA ASP A 41 -1.32 -18.39 9.52
C ASP A 41 -0.83 -18.95 8.17
N PHE A 42 0.43 -19.40 8.13
CA PHE A 42 0.98 -20.09 6.96
C PHE A 42 0.27 -21.42 6.70
N ALA A 43 -0.09 -22.16 7.75
CA ALA A 43 -0.87 -23.40 7.60
C ALA A 43 -2.29 -23.14 7.07
N SER A 44 -2.92 -22.03 7.47
CA SER A 44 -4.24 -21.63 6.96
C SER A 44 -4.18 -21.27 5.46
N VAL A 45 -3.14 -20.55 5.04
CA VAL A 45 -2.86 -20.25 3.62
C VAL A 45 -2.60 -21.52 2.82
N ALA A 46 -1.81 -22.45 3.36
CA ALA A 46 -1.50 -23.72 2.71
C ALA A 46 -2.70 -24.67 2.61
N LYS A 47 -3.66 -24.60 3.54
CA LYS A 47 -4.90 -25.40 3.52
C LYS A 47 -5.90 -24.90 2.47
N ARG A 48 -5.88 -23.62 2.12
CA ARG A 48 -6.84 -23.01 1.15
C ARG A 48 -6.12 -22.07 0.16
N PRO A 49 -5.18 -22.57 -0.65
CA PRO A 49 -4.42 -21.75 -1.57
C PRO A 49 -5.30 -21.11 -2.64
N TRP A 50 -6.37 -21.80 -3.05
CA TRP A 50 -7.31 -21.29 -4.07
C TRP A 50 -7.95 -19.96 -3.67
N ALA A 51 -8.41 -19.82 -2.42
CA ALA A 51 -9.04 -18.59 -1.94
C ALA A 51 -8.05 -17.42 -1.87
N VAL A 52 -6.78 -17.71 -1.54
CA VAL A 52 -5.71 -16.70 -1.49
C VAL A 52 -5.36 -16.22 -2.89
N VAL A 53 -5.18 -17.13 -3.85
CA VAL A 53 -4.91 -16.78 -5.25
C VAL A 53 -6.05 -15.95 -5.85
N LEU A 54 -7.30 -16.36 -5.59
CA LEU A 54 -8.47 -15.63 -6.09
C LEU A 54 -8.57 -14.23 -5.47
N GLY A 55 -8.22 -14.08 -4.19
CA GLY A 55 -8.10 -12.78 -3.51
C GLY A 55 -7.00 -11.91 -4.10
N ILE A 56 -5.83 -12.48 -4.41
CA ILE A 56 -4.71 -11.76 -5.05
C ILE A 56 -5.11 -11.30 -6.45
N VAL A 57 -5.69 -12.19 -7.27
CA VAL A 57 -6.16 -11.86 -8.62
C VAL A 57 -7.23 -10.77 -8.56
N ALA A 58 -8.22 -10.92 -7.67
CA ALA A 58 -9.25 -9.89 -7.48
C ALA A 58 -8.64 -8.55 -7.05
N HIS A 59 -7.69 -8.54 -6.11
CA HIS A 59 -7.03 -7.32 -5.66
C HIS A 59 -6.23 -6.65 -6.78
N TYR A 60 -5.45 -7.44 -7.53
CA TYR A 60 -4.60 -6.97 -8.63
C TYR A 60 -5.38 -6.61 -9.90
N VAL A 61 -6.67 -6.93 -9.99
CA VAL A 61 -7.54 -6.54 -11.12
C VAL A 61 -8.45 -5.39 -10.72
N ILE A 62 -9.06 -5.47 -9.54
CA ILE A 62 -10.06 -4.49 -9.08
C ILE A 62 -9.41 -3.16 -8.71
N MET A 63 -8.31 -3.15 -7.94
CA MET A 63 -7.68 -1.88 -7.52
C MET A 63 -7.04 -1.10 -8.68
N PRO A 64 -6.18 -1.69 -9.53
CA PRO A 64 -5.62 -0.95 -10.65
C PRO A 64 -6.66 -0.65 -11.72
N GLY A 65 -7.67 -1.51 -11.92
CA GLY A 65 -8.80 -1.24 -12.79
C GLY A 65 -9.62 -0.02 -12.32
N ALA A 66 -9.90 0.07 -11.01
CA ALA A 66 -10.55 1.24 -10.43
C ALA A 66 -9.69 2.51 -10.55
N GLY A 67 -8.37 2.41 -10.29
CA GLY A 67 -7.44 3.52 -10.44
C GLY A 67 -7.38 4.06 -11.88
N TRP A 68 -7.36 3.17 -12.87
CA TRP A 68 -7.43 3.54 -14.28
C TRP A 68 -8.74 4.23 -14.64
N LEU A 69 -9.87 3.67 -14.18
CA LEU A 69 -11.20 4.19 -14.48
C LEU A 69 -11.39 5.61 -13.90
N ILE A 70 -10.88 5.85 -12.69
CA ILE A 70 -10.88 7.16 -12.04
C ILE A 70 -9.93 8.13 -12.78
N ALA A 71 -8.72 7.69 -13.15
CA ALA A 71 -7.77 8.54 -13.88
C ALA A 71 -8.30 9.02 -15.23
N VAL A 72 -8.98 8.12 -15.97
CA VAL A 72 -9.63 8.45 -17.24
C VAL A 72 -10.87 9.33 -17.03
N ALA A 73 -11.71 9.03 -16.05
CA ALA A 73 -12.93 9.80 -15.77
C ALA A 73 -12.66 11.25 -15.33
N LEU A 74 -11.56 11.50 -14.61
CA LEU A 74 -11.18 12.83 -14.14
C LEU A 74 -10.10 13.52 -14.99
N ASN A 75 -9.64 12.90 -16.10
CA ASN A 75 -8.61 13.45 -17.00
C ASN A 75 -7.32 13.91 -16.28
N LEU A 76 -6.84 13.09 -15.33
CA LEU A 76 -5.67 13.44 -14.51
C LEU A 76 -4.39 13.49 -15.33
N GLU A 77 -3.52 14.46 -15.02
CA GLU A 77 -2.17 14.56 -15.57
C GLU A 77 -1.40 13.24 -15.31
N PRO A 78 -0.58 12.75 -16.27
CA PRO A 78 -0.02 11.39 -16.23
C PRO A 78 0.73 11.07 -14.94
N GLN A 79 1.40 12.05 -14.33
CA GLN A 79 2.11 11.91 -13.05
C GLN A 79 1.17 11.51 -11.90
N LEU A 80 -0.03 12.07 -11.84
CA LEU A 80 -0.99 11.77 -10.77
C LEU A 80 -1.66 10.40 -10.99
N ALA A 81 -1.94 10.07 -12.25
CA ALA A 81 -2.49 8.77 -12.62
C ALA A 81 -1.53 7.62 -12.28
N VAL A 82 -0.23 7.78 -12.57
CA VAL A 82 0.81 6.80 -12.20
C VAL A 82 0.90 6.66 -10.68
N GLY A 83 0.84 7.77 -9.93
CA GLY A 83 0.82 7.74 -8.46
C GLY A 83 -0.39 6.98 -7.89
N LEU A 84 -1.58 7.21 -8.46
CA LEU A 84 -2.81 6.54 -8.05
C LEU A 84 -2.77 5.03 -8.31
N ILE A 85 -2.28 4.62 -9.48
CA ILE A 85 -2.13 3.21 -9.83
C ILE A 85 -1.06 2.54 -8.95
N LEU A 86 0.07 3.21 -8.69
CA LEU A 86 1.12 2.71 -7.78
C LEU A 86 0.60 2.49 -6.36
N VAL A 87 -0.23 3.40 -5.83
CA VAL A 87 -0.90 3.22 -4.54
C VAL A 87 -1.90 2.07 -4.58
N GLY A 88 -2.66 1.92 -5.67
CA GLY A 88 -3.60 0.81 -5.85
C GLY A 88 -2.93 -0.56 -5.98
N CYS A 89 -1.69 -0.62 -6.44
CA CYS A 89 -0.92 -1.86 -6.49
C CYS A 89 -0.22 -2.20 -5.16
N ALA A 90 -0.22 -1.29 -4.18
CA ALA A 90 0.39 -1.55 -2.89
C ALA A 90 -0.44 -2.56 -2.09
N PRO A 91 0.16 -3.62 -1.53
CA PRO A 91 -0.57 -4.63 -0.79
C PRO A 91 -1.24 -4.03 0.46
N SER A 92 -2.54 -4.24 0.60
CA SER A 92 -3.31 -3.77 1.75
C SER A 92 -2.97 -4.57 3.01
N ALA A 93 -2.50 -3.90 4.06
CA ALA A 93 -2.35 -4.50 5.38
C ALA A 93 -3.73 -4.81 5.98
N ARG A 94 -3.98 -6.07 6.36
CA ARG A 94 -5.24 -6.46 7.00
C ARG A 94 -5.29 -5.89 8.43
N PRO A 95 -6.38 -5.23 8.86
CA PRO A 95 -6.54 -4.83 10.25
C PRO A 95 -6.68 -6.06 11.16
N PRO A 96 -6.13 -6.04 12.39
CA PRO A 96 -6.28 -7.12 13.35
C PRO A 96 -7.73 -7.16 13.86
N THR A 97 -8.35 -8.34 13.81
CA THR A 97 -9.63 -8.68 14.48
C THR A 97 -9.34 -9.45 15.74
#